data_AF-A0A1F6EWY7-F1
#
_entry.id   AF-A0A1F6EWY7-F1
#
_cell.length_a   1.000
_cell.length_b   1.000
_cell.length_c   1.000
_cell.angle_alpha   90.00
_cell.angle_beta   90.00
_cell.angle_gamma   90.00
#
_symmetry.space_group_name_H-M   'P 1'
#
loop_
_entity.id
_entity.type
_entity.pdbx_description
1 polymer ?
#
loop_
_entity_poly.entity_id
_entity_poly.type
_entity_poly.pdbx_seq_one_letter_code
_entity_poly.pdbx_strand_id
1 'polypeptide(L)'
;MEGETEATWAHKKEQMEKSPEKARDFHMGEVVDPVEALIEQVGWEDALEQINTNMEQHPDDAEARRQATLIVRLYDEKVKPLRDKLQH
;
A
#
# COMPACT_ATOMS: atom_id res chain seq x y z
N MET A 1 38.59 21.47 55.29
CA MET A 1 37.51 22.18 54.58
C MET A 1 37.13 21.27 53.44
N GLU A 2 36.07 20.51 53.67
CA GLU A 2 34.73 20.80 53.11
C GLU A 2 34.71 20.18 51.71
N GLY A 3 34.05 19.04 51.54
CA GLY A 3 32.59 18.91 51.67
C GLY A 3 32.09 18.82 50.23
N GLU A 4 31.59 17.67 49.81
CA GLU A 4 30.13 17.49 49.66
C GLU A 4 29.58 18.62 48.76
N THR A 5 29.22 18.41 47.49
CA THR A 5 28.26 17.43 46.99
C THR A 5 28.09 17.71 45.48
N GLU A 6 27.89 16.64 44.71
CA GLU A 6 26.85 16.56 43.67
C GLU A 6 26.43 17.86 42.96
N ALA A 7 27.18 18.25 41.93
CA ALA A 7 26.65 19.06 40.83
C ALA A 7 27.73 19.03 39.74
N THR A 8 27.70 18.16 38.74
CA THR A 8 26.85 18.40 37.58
C THR A 8 27.03 17.23 36.60
N TRP A 9 26.40 16.09 36.89
CA TRP A 9 26.06 15.08 35.87
C TRP A 9 24.94 15.57 34.92
N ALA A 10 24.86 16.89 34.73
CA ALA A 10 23.77 17.61 34.09
C ALA A 10 24.27 18.44 32.90
N HIS A 11 25.29 17.97 32.20
CA HIS A 11 25.62 18.46 30.87
C HIS A 11 25.37 17.35 29.85
N LYS A 12 24.13 17.35 29.36
CA LYS A 12 23.76 16.95 27.99
C LYS A 12 23.68 15.45 27.69
N LYS A 13 22.95 14.70 28.52
CA LYS A 13 22.18 13.52 28.07
C LYS A 13 20.72 13.87 27.71
N GLU A 14 20.47 15.10 27.29
CA GLU A 14 19.22 15.45 26.60
C GLU A 14 19.30 14.99 25.14
N GLN A 15 18.93 13.73 24.90
CA GLN A 15 18.29 13.21 23.67
C GLN A 15 18.17 11.68 23.65
N MET A 16 18.26 11.01 24.79
CA MET A 16 17.67 9.68 24.98
C MET A 16 16.50 9.81 25.94
N GLU A 17 15.41 9.10 25.67
CA GLU A 17 14.17 9.06 26.45
C GLU A 17 13.20 10.23 26.25
N LYS A 18 12.69 10.37 25.03
CA LYS A 18 11.24 10.54 24.86
C LYS A 18 10.71 9.59 23.80
N SER A 19 9.96 8.61 24.31
CA SER A 19 9.04 7.68 23.64
C SER A 19 9.63 6.61 22.70
N PRO A 20 9.71 5.34 23.14
CA PRO A 20 9.73 4.18 22.26
C PRO A 20 8.31 3.92 21.67
N GLU A 21 7.63 4.98 21.24
CA GLU A 21 6.28 4.94 20.68
C GLU A 21 6.24 5.44 19.23
N LYS A 22 7.38 5.35 18.53
CA LYS A 22 7.27 4.88 17.14
C LYS A 22 6.93 3.40 17.21
N ALA A 23 5.70 3.14 17.67
CA ALA A 23 4.94 2.04 17.15
C ALA A 23 5.27 2.04 15.65
N ARG A 24 5.85 0.94 15.19
CA ARG A 24 5.59 0.52 13.84
C ARG A 24 4.08 0.51 13.78
N ASP A 25 3.51 1.64 13.38
CA ASP A 25 2.16 1.70 12.88
C ASP A 25 2.29 0.87 11.61
N PHE A 26 2.23 -0.45 11.81
CA PHE A 26 1.63 -1.33 10.84
C PHE A 26 0.22 -0.76 10.71
N HIS A 27 0.10 0.31 9.93
CA HIS A 27 -1.11 0.53 9.20
C HIS A 27 -1.28 -0.78 8.44
N MET A 28 -2.09 -1.68 9.00
CA MET A 28 -2.98 -2.51 8.19
C MET A 28 -3.95 -1.55 7.50
N GLY A 29 -3.43 -0.54 6.80
CA GLY A 29 -4.15 0.03 5.68
C GLY A 29 -4.35 -1.16 4.78
N GLU A 30 -5.60 -1.39 4.38
CA GLU A 30 -5.88 -2.36 3.33
C GLU A 30 -4.80 -2.18 2.27
N VAL A 31 -4.02 -3.24 2.03
CA VAL A 31 -3.09 -3.24 0.91
C VAL A 31 -4.01 -3.34 -0.30
N VAL A 32 -4.62 -2.22 -0.67
CA VAL A 32 -5.48 -2.12 -1.82
C VAL A 32 -4.57 -2.37 -2.99
N ASP A 33 -4.87 -3.44 -3.72
CA ASP A 33 -4.10 -3.79 -4.90
C ASP A 33 -4.09 -2.56 -5.85
N PRO A 34 -2.96 -2.21 -6.45
CA PRO A 34 -2.88 -1.03 -7.33
C PRO A 34 -3.94 -1.05 -8.45
N VAL A 35 -4.39 -2.24 -8.87
CA VAL A 35 -5.48 -2.36 -9.85
C VAL A 35 -6.84 -2.06 -9.24
N GLU A 36 -7.12 -2.49 -8.00
CA GLU A 36 -8.37 -2.13 -7.32
C GLU A 36 -8.44 -0.63 -7.07
N ALA A 37 -7.34 -0.01 -6.65
CA ALA A 37 -7.25 1.45 -6.50
C ALA A 37 -7.49 2.17 -7.84
N LEU A 38 -6.94 1.66 -8.95
CA LEU A 38 -7.16 2.22 -10.27
C LEU A 38 -8.64 2.12 -10.67
N ILE A 39 -9.26 0.96 -10.46
CA ILE A 39 -10.68 0.73 -10.75
C ILE A 39 -11.57 1.66 -9.91
N GLU A 40 -11.25 1.87 -8.63
CA GLU A 40 -12.00 2.81 -7.78
C GLU A 40 -11.88 4.26 -8.26
N GLN A 41 -10.73 4.63 -8.83
CA GLN A 41 -10.46 5.98 -9.28
C GLN A 41 -11.10 6.31 -10.63
N VAL A 42 -10.97 5.42 -11.63
CA VAL A 42 -11.40 5.69 -13.01
C VAL A 42 -12.56 4.79 -13.49
N GLY A 43 -12.93 3.77 -12.71
CA GLY A 43 -13.91 2.78 -13.12
C GLY A 43 -13.28 1.61 -13.89
N TRP A 44 -14.07 0.56 -14.08
CA TRP A 44 -13.61 -0.70 -14.68
C TRP A 44 -13.18 -0.57 -16.15
N GLU A 45 -13.95 0.15 -16.96
CA GLU A 45 -13.69 0.27 -18.40
C GLU A 45 -12.40 1.06 -18.65
N ASP A 46 -12.26 2.22 -18.03
CA ASP A 46 -11.08 3.07 -18.16
C ASP A 46 -9.82 2.40 -17.56
N ALA A 47 -9.96 1.66 -16.45
CA ALA A 47 -8.84 0.92 -15.86
C ALA A 47 -8.35 -0.20 -16.80
N LEU A 48 -9.27 -0.92 -17.45
CA LEU A 48 -8.94 -1.93 -18.46
C LEU A 48 -8.23 -1.31 -19.66
N GLU A 49 -8.73 -0.19 -20.17
CA GLU A 49 -8.11 0.51 -21.30
C GLU A 49 -6.71 1.00 -20.97
N GLN A 50 -6.51 1.58 -19.79
CA GLN A 50 -5.19 2.05 -19.34
C GLN A 50 -4.20 0.88 -19.21
N ILE A 51 -4.60 -0.23 -18.59
CA ILE A 51 -3.74 -1.41 -18.44
C ILE A 51 -3.42 -2.02 -19.81
N ASN A 52 -4.41 -2.11 -20.71
CA ASN A 52 -4.19 -2.64 -22.06
C ASN A 52 -3.27 -1.73 -22.88
N THR A 53 -3.47 -0.42 -22.83
CA THR A 53 -2.59 0.57 -23.48
C THR A 53 -1.17 0.46 -22.93
N ASN A 54 -1.00 0.33 -21.62
CA ASN A 54 0.31 0.17 -20.98
C ASN A 54 1.00 -1.13 -21.42
N MET A 55 0.26 -2.23 -21.51
CA MET A 55 0.74 -3.52 -22.04
C MET A 55 1.14 -3.45 -23.52
N GLU A 56 0.41 -2.70 -24.34
CA GLU A 56 0.73 -2.52 -25.77
C GLU A 56 1.98 -1.65 -25.98
N GLN A 57 2.12 -0.58 -25.19
CA GLN A 57 3.28 0.33 -25.25
C GLN A 57 4.53 -0.29 -24.62
N HIS A 58 4.34 -1.10 -23.58
CA HIS A 58 5.41 -1.70 -22.78
C HIS A 58 5.18 -3.21 -22.56
N PRO A 59 5.26 -4.03 -23.62
CA PRO A 59 4.95 -5.46 -23.54
C PRO A 59 5.91 -6.25 -22.65
N ASP A 60 7.11 -5.73 -22.39
CA ASP A 60 8.13 -6.34 -21.54
C ASP A 60 8.15 -5.81 -20.11
N ASP A 61 7.27 -4.86 -19.77
CA ASP A 61 7.16 -4.37 -18.40
C ASP A 61 6.50 -5.44 -17.50
N ALA A 62 7.24 -5.84 -16.47
CA ALA A 62 6.79 -6.80 -15.48
C ALA A 62 5.59 -6.28 -14.68
N GLU A 63 5.51 -4.97 -14.43
CA GLU A 63 4.39 -4.38 -13.69
C GLU A 63 3.13 -4.32 -14.55
N ALA A 64 3.23 -3.92 -15.82
CA ALA A 64 2.11 -3.97 -16.76
C ALA A 64 1.53 -5.40 -16.89
N ARG A 65 2.39 -6.41 -16.99
CA ARG A 65 1.98 -7.83 -17.00
C ARG A 65 1.33 -8.25 -15.69
N ARG A 66 1.85 -7.79 -14.56
CA ARG A 66 1.27 -8.04 -13.23
C ARG A 66 -0.12 -7.41 -13.12
N GLN A 67 -0.28 -6.16 -13.51
CA GLN A 67 -1.57 -5.45 -13.52
C GLN A 67 -2.59 -6.13 -14.42
N ALA A 68 -2.19 -6.55 -15.62
CA ALA A 68 -3.05 -7.32 -16.53
C ALA A 68 -3.49 -8.66 -15.92
N THR A 69 -2.60 -9.35 -15.21
CA THR A 69 -2.94 -10.59 -14.51
C THR A 69 -3.95 -10.35 -13.38
N LEU A 70 -3.74 -9.28 -12.62
CA LEU A 70 -4.60 -8.91 -11.49
C LEU A 70 -5.99 -8.51 -11.93
N ILE A 71 -6.14 -7.72 -13.00
CA ILE A 71 -7.46 -7.30 -13.47
C ILE A 71 -8.30 -8.48 -13.99
N VAL A 72 -7.68 -9.45 -14.67
CA VAL A 72 -8.36 -10.69 -15.10
C VAL A 72 -8.84 -11.50 -13.89
N ARG A 73 -8.00 -11.63 -12.86
CA ARG A 73 -8.38 -12.33 -11.63
C ARG A 73 -9.54 -11.63 -10.92
N LEU A 74 -9.50 -10.31 -10.80
CA LEU A 74 -10.57 -9.53 -10.18
C LEU A 74 -11.89 -9.66 -10.96
N TYR A 75 -11.83 -9.72 -12.28
CA TYR A 75 -13.00 -10.00 -13.12
C TYR A 75 -13.60 -11.38 -12.80
N ASP A 76 -12.77 -12.42 -12.73
CA ASP A 76 -13.21 -13.77 -12.39
C ASP A 76 -13.79 -13.88 -10.97
N GLU A 77 -13.25 -13.14 -10.01
CA GLU A 77 -13.72 -13.16 -8.63
C GLU A 77 -15.01 -12.35 -8.43
N LYS A 78 -15.12 -11.15 -9.03
CA LYS A 78 -16.23 -10.22 -8.76
C LYS A 78 -17.33 -10.26 -9.82
N VAL A 79 -16.99 -10.40 -11.10
CA VAL A 79 -17.96 -10.27 -12.22
C VAL A 79 -18.57 -11.62 -12.59
N LYS A 80 -17.77 -12.69 -12.62
CA LYS A 80 -18.25 -14.03 -12.99
C LYS A 80 -19.42 -14.53 -12.12
N PRO A 81 -19.39 -14.43 -10.77
CA PRO A 81 -20.51 -14.89 -9.95
C PRO A 81 -21.79 -14.06 -10.16
N LEU A 82 -21.66 -12.78 -10.52
CA LEU A 82 -22.80 -11.93 -10.85
C LEU A 82 -23.41 -12.34 -12.18
N ARG A 83 -22.57 -12.63 -13.18
CA ARG A 83 -23.02 -13.12 -14.48
C ARG A 83 -23.76 -14.45 -14.36
N ASP A 84 -23.22 -15.37 -13.57
CA ASP A 84 -23.83 -16.69 -13.38
C ASP A 84 -25.22 -16.58 -12.70
N LYS A 85 -25.40 -15.63 -11.77
CA LYS A 85 -26.70 -15.33 -11.16
C LYS A 85 -27.72 -14.70 -12.10
N LEU A 86 -27.28 -13.99 -13.15
CA LEU A 86 -28.17 -13.37 -14.15
C LEU A 86 -28.64 -14.36 -15.21
N GLN A 87 -27.96 -15.49 -15.35
CA GLN A 87 -28.27 -16.53 -16.35
C GLN A 87 -29.17 -17.65 -15.79
N HIS A 88 -29.52 -17.59 -14.51
CA HIS A 88 -30.43 -18.51 -13.81
C HIS A 88 -31.71 -17.79 -13.39
#